data_AF-A0A160P2C9-F1
#
_entry.id   AF-A0A160P2C9-F1
#
_cell.length_a   1.000
_cell.length_b   1.000
_cell.length_c   1.000
_cell.angle_alpha   90.00
_cell.angle_beta   90.00
_cell.angle_gamma   90.00
#
_symmetry.space_group_name_H-M   'P 1'
#
loop_
_entity.id
_entity.type
_entity.pdbx_description
1 polymer ?
#
loop_
_entity_poly.entity_id
_entity_poly.type
_entity_poly.pdbx_seq_one_letter_code
_entity_poly.pdbx_strand_id
1 'polypeptide(L)'
;MYGSAAERREVALQAVRDAEGAALVVTSDPTLWAETKDARGKLGPVLVYDPGHLCETPARLRWNPAEGCEDPAVAQSRASALLAPVRPQARIDAAMTDTAETLLRCWLHAAAIDGRPFKQVHRWAQGSDAHEPVRILRTHPKAASGHAGLLESALTAHPERRRTAQELTARALTSLSLIHIRNACTANRADSVALAALLPEQGTLYVVGEPIEDPRTHPGAMPLLTALVTAVTDHARHQATRSPDARLDPPLSLVLDDIAAVAPLPGLPDLLTDGPSQGLPTLALMRSPAQAQARWPSPLPTP
;
A
#
# COMPACT_ATOMS: atom_id res chain seq x y z
N MET A 1 0.13 20.17 -4.23
CA MET A 1 -0.56 21.41 -3.78
C MET A 1 -0.85 21.31 -2.29
N TYR A 2 -0.80 22.43 -1.58
CA TYR A 2 -1.21 22.52 -0.17
C TYR A 2 -2.49 23.34 -0.06
N GLY A 3 -3.40 22.95 0.83
CA GLY A 3 -4.65 23.69 1.01
C GLY A 3 -5.53 23.13 2.11
N SER A 4 -6.57 23.89 2.44
CA SER A 4 -7.66 23.45 3.32
C SER A 4 -8.38 22.23 2.73
N ALA A 5 -9.18 21.54 3.56
CA ALA A 5 -9.96 20.39 3.11
C ALA A 5 -10.89 20.75 1.93
N ALA A 6 -11.54 21.92 1.97
CA ALA A 6 -12.43 22.37 0.90
C ALA A 6 -11.70 22.64 -0.42
N GLU A 7 -10.57 23.37 -0.36
CA GLU A 7 -9.77 23.67 -1.56
C GLU A 7 -9.22 22.39 -2.20
N ARG A 8 -8.64 21.50 -1.38
CA ARG A 8 -8.14 20.20 -1.87
C ARG A 8 -9.27 19.38 -2.51
N ARG A 9 -10.43 19.35 -1.86
CA ARG A 9 -11.59 18.59 -2.33
C ARG A 9 -12.02 19.02 -3.72
N GLU A 10 -12.19 20.33 -3.95
CA GLU A 10 -12.58 20.86 -5.28
C GLU A 10 -11.56 20.49 -6.36
N VAL A 11 -10.27 20.61 -6.04
CA VAL A 11 -9.19 20.26 -6.97
C VAL A 11 -9.16 18.76 -7.26
N ALA A 12 -9.35 17.91 -6.24
CA ALA A 12 -9.44 16.46 -6.40
C ALA A 12 -10.65 16.06 -7.25
N LEU A 13 -11.82 16.67 -6.98
CA LEU A 13 -13.06 16.42 -7.71
C LEU A 13 -12.89 16.72 -9.19
N GLN A 14 -12.31 17.87 -9.52
CA GLN A 14 -12.03 18.25 -10.89
C GLN A 14 -11.02 17.30 -11.55
N ALA A 15 -9.93 16.97 -10.87
CA ALA A 15 -8.91 16.05 -11.40
C ALA A 15 -9.46 14.63 -11.68
N VAL A 16 -10.39 14.13 -10.87
CA VAL A 16 -11.05 12.83 -11.12
C VAL A 16 -11.97 12.90 -12.34
N ARG A 17 -12.66 14.02 -12.56
CA ARG A 17 -13.51 14.24 -13.73
C ARG A 17 -12.69 14.36 -15.02
N ASP A 18 -11.53 15.00 -14.94
CA ASP A 18 -10.65 15.23 -16.07
C ASP A 18 -9.76 14.03 -16.42
N ALA A 19 -9.75 12.97 -15.59
CA ALA A 19 -8.96 11.77 -15.87
C ALA A 19 -9.48 11.05 -17.13
N GLU A 20 -8.69 11.04 -18.20
CA GLU A 20 -9.10 10.45 -19.49
C GLU A 20 -9.07 8.91 -19.46
N GLY A 21 -8.07 8.32 -18.80
CA GLY A 21 -7.85 6.88 -18.72
C GLY A 21 -8.21 6.29 -17.36
N ALA A 22 -7.43 5.31 -16.91
CA ALA A 22 -7.57 4.74 -15.57
C ALA A 22 -7.28 5.80 -14.49
N ALA A 23 -7.83 5.62 -13.29
CA ALA A 23 -7.56 6.51 -12.16
C ALA A 23 -7.34 5.76 -10.85
N LEU A 24 -6.35 6.20 -10.07
CA LEU A 24 -6.13 5.80 -8.68
C LEU A 24 -6.39 7.02 -7.79
N VAL A 25 -7.43 6.94 -6.98
CA VAL A 25 -7.87 8.03 -6.10
C VAL A 25 -7.62 7.63 -4.66
N VAL A 26 -6.77 8.35 -3.95
CA VAL A 26 -6.63 8.24 -2.49
C VAL A 26 -7.37 9.42 -1.87
N THR A 27 -8.17 9.19 -0.83
CA THR A 27 -8.92 10.28 -0.19
C THR A 27 -9.31 9.96 1.25
N SER A 28 -9.38 10.99 2.09
CA SER A 28 -10.02 10.94 3.40
C SER A 28 -11.51 11.28 3.36
N ASP A 29 -12.00 11.75 2.22
CA ASP A 29 -13.36 12.22 2.00
C ASP A 29 -14.17 11.21 1.17
N PRO A 30 -15.08 10.44 1.78
CA PRO A 30 -15.90 9.45 1.06
C PRO A 30 -16.88 10.09 0.08
N THR A 31 -17.17 11.39 0.19
CA THR A 31 -18.06 12.09 -0.75
C THR A 31 -17.44 12.21 -2.14
N LEU A 32 -16.10 12.26 -2.24
CA LEU A 32 -15.39 12.23 -3.52
C LEU A 32 -15.72 10.97 -4.32
N TRP A 33 -15.75 9.80 -3.67
CA TRP A 33 -16.21 8.55 -4.30
C TRP A 33 -17.68 8.64 -4.68
N ALA A 34 -18.54 9.05 -3.74
CA ALA A 34 -19.99 9.08 -3.95
C ALA A 34 -20.41 9.93 -5.16
N GLU A 35 -19.76 11.07 -5.37
CA GLU A 35 -20.10 12.02 -6.44
C GLU A 35 -19.47 11.67 -7.80
N THR A 36 -18.39 10.90 -7.83
CA THR A 36 -17.66 10.63 -9.07
C THR A 36 -17.80 9.21 -9.59
N LYS A 37 -18.21 8.24 -8.75
CA LYS A 37 -18.34 6.83 -9.13
C LYS A 37 -19.23 6.60 -10.37
N ASP A 38 -20.35 7.32 -10.51
CA ASP A 38 -21.30 7.07 -11.59
C ASP A 38 -20.77 7.62 -12.92
N ALA A 39 -20.02 8.72 -12.89
CA ALA A 39 -19.34 9.24 -14.07
C ALA A 39 -18.18 8.33 -14.47
N ARG A 40 -17.36 7.88 -13.51
CA ARG A 40 -16.25 6.94 -13.75
C ARG A 40 -16.73 5.58 -14.25
N GLY A 41 -17.88 5.10 -13.76
CA GLY A 41 -18.51 3.84 -14.17
C GLY A 41 -18.95 3.81 -15.64
N LYS A 42 -19.03 4.95 -16.31
CA LYS A 42 -19.26 5.02 -17.77
C LYS A 42 -18.00 4.75 -18.59
N LEU A 43 -16.81 4.85 -17.98
CA LEU A 43 -15.51 4.69 -18.64
C LEU A 43 -14.92 3.30 -18.39
N GLY A 44 -15.07 2.77 -17.18
CA GLY A 44 -14.52 1.48 -16.79
C GLY A 44 -15.01 1.01 -15.42
N PRO A 45 -14.52 -0.15 -14.93
CA PRO A 45 -14.90 -0.68 -13.62
C PRO A 45 -14.51 0.29 -12.50
N VAL A 46 -15.43 0.50 -11.54
CA VAL A 46 -15.18 1.33 -10.35
C VAL A 46 -15.04 0.45 -9.12
N LEU A 47 -13.84 0.44 -8.56
CA LEU A 47 -13.49 -0.31 -7.37
C LEU A 47 -13.31 0.64 -6.20
N VAL A 48 -13.67 0.19 -5.00
CA VAL A 48 -13.42 0.92 -3.76
C VAL A 48 -12.81 -0.02 -2.72
N TYR A 49 -11.60 0.29 -2.31
CA TYR A 49 -10.94 -0.32 -1.16
C TYR A 49 -11.11 0.59 0.04
N ASP A 50 -12.05 0.22 0.90
CA ASP A 50 -12.47 0.98 2.08
C ASP A 50 -12.53 0.03 3.28
N PRO A 51 -11.36 -0.39 3.81
CA PRO A 51 -11.31 -1.32 4.93
C PRO A 51 -11.93 -0.75 6.20
N GLY A 52 -12.14 0.57 6.30
CA GLY A 52 -12.76 1.26 7.44
C GLY A 52 -14.29 1.44 7.34
N HIS A 53 -14.91 1.03 6.22
CA HIS A 53 -16.34 1.20 5.95
C HIS A 53 -16.84 2.66 5.95
N LEU A 54 -16.03 3.58 5.45
CA LEU A 54 -16.35 5.01 5.32
C LEU A 54 -17.30 5.33 4.16
N CYS A 55 -17.34 4.50 3.12
CA CYS A 55 -18.22 4.70 1.97
C CYS A 55 -19.57 4.00 2.15
N GLU A 56 -20.67 4.60 1.70
CA GLU A 56 -22.00 3.98 1.71
C GLU A 56 -22.19 3.01 0.53
N THR A 57 -21.60 1.83 0.62
CA THR A 57 -21.72 0.76 -0.39
C THR A 57 -21.68 -0.61 0.27
N PRO A 58 -22.31 -1.65 -0.28
CA PRO A 58 -22.03 -3.04 0.11
C PRO A 58 -20.89 -3.66 -0.72
N ALA A 59 -20.60 -3.11 -1.91
CA ALA A 59 -19.61 -3.64 -2.84
C ALA A 59 -18.24 -2.98 -2.59
N ARG A 60 -17.43 -3.58 -1.71
CA ARG A 60 -16.04 -3.19 -1.47
C ARG A 60 -15.09 -4.23 -2.02
N LEU A 61 -14.04 -3.75 -2.67
CA LEU A 61 -12.92 -4.58 -3.07
C LEU A 61 -12.27 -5.17 -1.82
N ARG A 62 -11.95 -6.46 -1.87
CA ARG A 62 -11.04 -7.09 -0.91
C ARG A 62 -9.70 -7.31 -1.59
N TRP A 63 -8.61 -7.17 -0.85
CA TRP A 63 -7.28 -7.29 -1.41
C TRP A 63 -6.40 -8.08 -0.45
N ASN A 64 -5.74 -9.14 -0.93
CA ASN A 64 -4.82 -9.94 -0.11
C ASN A 64 -3.41 -9.33 -0.21
N PRO A 65 -2.85 -8.74 0.87
CA PRO A 65 -1.52 -8.12 0.79
C PRO A 65 -0.38 -9.11 0.53
N ALA A 66 -0.58 -10.41 0.75
CA ALA A 66 0.40 -11.44 0.40
C ALA A 66 0.35 -11.86 -1.08
N GLU A 67 -0.66 -11.42 -1.85
CA GLU A 67 -0.77 -11.74 -3.27
C GLU A 67 0.44 -11.18 -4.06
N GLY A 68 1.04 -12.04 -4.89
CA GLY A 68 2.24 -11.74 -5.67
C GLY A 68 3.55 -11.84 -4.88
N CYS A 69 3.52 -12.04 -3.55
CA CYS A 69 4.73 -12.15 -2.73
C CYS A 69 5.47 -13.48 -2.90
N GLU A 70 5.01 -14.36 -3.80
CA GLU A 70 5.83 -15.47 -4.32
C GLU A 70 7.11 -14.95 -4.99
N ASP A 71 7.06 -13.75 -5.57
CA ASP A 71 8.25 -13.01 -6.00
C ASP A 71 8.88 -12.27 -4.80
N PRO A 72 10.15 -12.55 -4.45
CA PRO A 72 10.85 -11.87 -3.36
C PRO A 72 10.93 -10.36 -3.51
N ALA A 73 11.01 -9.82 -4.73
CA ALA A 73 11.04 -8.39 -4.96
C ALA A 73 9.69 -7.74 -4.63
N VAL A 74 8.58 -8.42 -4.95
CA VAL A 74 7.23 -7.99 -4.56
C VAL A 74 7.06 -8.07 -3.05
N ALA A 75 7.53 -9.15 -2.41
CA ALA A 75 7.49 -9.30 -0.95
C ALA A 75 8.29 -8.19 -0.23
N GLN A 76 9.43 -7.78 -0.81
CA GLN A 76 10.22 -6.65 -0.33
C GLN A 76 9.46 -5.32 -0.43
N SER A 77 8.98 -4.96 -1.63
CA SER A 77 8.23 -3.72 -1.85
C SER A 77 6.99 -3.66 -0.94
N ARG A 78 6.25 -4.77 -0.84
CA ARG A 78 5.09 -4.92 0.04
C ARG A 78 5.43 -4.70 1.51
N ALA A 79 6.51 -5.31 2.01
CA ALA A 79 6.94 -5.14 3.40
C ALA A 79 7.32 -3.68 3.69
N SER A 80 8.07 -3.06 2.79
CA SER A 80 8.45 -1.65 2.90
C SER A 80 7.22 -0.74 2.97
N ALA A 81 6.25 -0.94 2.09
CA ALA A 81 5.02 -0.16 2.03
C ALA A 81 4.11 -0.36 3.26
N LEU A 82 3.98 -1.58 3.76
CA LEU A 82 3.23 -1.88 5.00
C LEU A 82 3.87 -1.21 6.23
N LEU A 83 5.20 -1.15 6.29
CA LEU A 83 5.91 -0.55 7.43
C LEU A 83 6.04 0.97 7.33
N ALA A 84 5.94 1.54 6.13
CA ALA A 84 6.19 2.96 5.88
C ALA A 84 5.43 3.91 6.82
N PRO A 85 4.13 3.72 7.12
CA PRO A 85 3.40 4.60 8.04
C PRO A 85 3.95 4.65 9.47
N VAL A 86 4.44 3.52 9.97
CA VAL A 86 4.91 3.37 11.36
C VAL A 86 6.43 3.53 11.48
N ARG A 87 7.14 3.65 10.36
CA ARG A 87 8.60 3.65 10.29
C ARG A 87 9.18 4.86 11.05
N PRO A 88 10.07 4.66 12.04
CA PRO A 88 10.81 5.77 12.63
C PRO A 88 11.80 6.34 11.61
N GLN A 89 12.05 7.64 11.69
CA GLN A 89 12.94 8.35 10.76
C GLN A 89 14.36 8.55 11.28
N ALA A 90 14.60 8.34 12.58
CA ALA A 90 15.92 8.56 13.16
C ALA A 90 16.90 7.48 12.69
N ARG A 91 18.10 7.88 12.29
CA ARG A 91 19.15 6.96 11.80
C ARG A 91 19.52 5.87 12.81
N ILE A 92 19.39 6.16 14.10
CA ILE A 92 19.66 5.19 15.17
C ILE A 92 18.73 3.96 15.12
N ASP A 93 17.54 4.11 14.52
CA ASP A 93 16.53 3.05 14.39
C ASP A 93 16.67 2.23 13.10
N ALA A 94 17.66 2.53 12.25
CA ALA A 94 17.81 1.88 10.93
C ALA A 94 17.96 0.36 11.04
N ALA A 95 18.86 -0.13 11.89
CA ALA A 95 19.09 -1.57 12.06
C ALA A 95 17.87 -2.33 12.58
N MET A 96 17.06 -1.71 13.44
CA MET A 96 15.80 -2.29 13.91
C MET A 96 14.78 -2.35 12.77
N THR A 97 14.68 -1.27 12.00
CA THR A 97 13.76 -1.17 10.87
C THR A 97 14.10 -2.18 9.76
N ASP A 98 15.38 -2.37 9.44
CA ASP A 98 15.85 -3.36 8.47
C ASP A 98 15.53 -4.79 8.95
N THR A 99 15.58 -5.02 10.26
CA THR A 99 15.16 -6.30 10.87
C THR A 99 13.65 -6.50 10.70
N ALA A 100 12.84 -5.48 10.96
CA ALA A 100 11.38 -5.55 10.81
C ALA A 100 10.96 -5.79 9.35
N GLU A 101 11.61 -5.11 8.41
CA GLU A 101 11.40 -5.29 6.97
C GLU A 101 11.82 -6.71 6.53
N THR A 102 12.92 -7.23 7.07
CA THR A 102 13.36 -8.61 6.82
C THR A 102 12.38 -9.65 7.36
N LEU A 103 11.87 -9.46 8.59
CA LEU A 103 10.86 -10.35 9.16
C LEU A 103 9.60 -10.36 8.29
N LEU A 104 9.06 -9.16 7.99
CA LEU A 104 7.80 -9.04 7.26
C LEU A 104 7.88 -9.57 5.82
N ARG A 105 8.95 -9.27 5.07
CA ARG A 105 9.10 -9.81 3.69
C ARG A 105 9.18 -11.34 3.68
N CYS A 106 9.88 -11.93 4.64
CA CYS A 106 10.01 -13.39 4.72
C CYS A 106 8.67 -14.04 5.10
N TRP A 107 7.91 -13.43 6.01
CA TRP A 107 6.56 -13.88 6.35
C TRP A 107 5.58 -13.75 5.18
N LEU A 108 5.60 -12.64 4.45
CA LEU A 108 4.78 -12.45 3.24
C LEU A 108 5.11 -13.53 2.20
N HIS A 109 6.39 -13.75 1.92
CA HIS A 109 6.84 -14.75 0.96
C HIS A 109 6.45 -16.17 1.38
N ALA A 110 6.68 -16.54 2.66
CA ALA A 110 6.27 -17.83 3.21
C ALA A 110 4.74 -18.04 3.11
N ALA A 111 3.96 -17.00 3.40
CA ALA A 111 2.51 -17.08 3.29
C ALA A 111 2.05 -17.27 1.84
N ALA A 112 2.63 -16.53 0.90
CA ALA A 112 2.27 -16.62 -0.51
C ALA A 112 2.59 -17.99 -1.11
N ILE A 113 3.81 -18.51 -0.92
CA ILE A 113 4.22 -19.78 -1.53
C ILE A 113 3.49 -21.00 -0.95
N ASP A 114 3.10 -20.96 0.32
CA ASP A 114 2.39 -22.06 1.02
C ASP A 114 0.85 -21.87 1.01
N GLY A 115 0.34 -20.82 0.33
CA GLY A 115 -1.09 -20.56 0.23
C GLY A 115 -1.77 -20.19 1.56
N ARG A 116 -1.03 -19.58 2.50
CA ARG A 116 -1.57 -19.15 3.79
C ARG A 116 -2.38 -17.87 3.65
N PRO A 117 -3.50 -17.72 4.39
CA PRO A 117 -4.24 -16.47 4.40
C PRO A 117 -3.41 -15.38 5.09
N PHE A 118 -3.59 -14.12 4.69
CA PHE A 118 -2.82 -12.99 5.24
C PHE A 118 -2.89 -12.86 6.77
N LYS A 119 -3.99 -13.28 7.39
CA LYS A 119 -4.11 -13.33 8.86
C LYS A 119 -3.02 -14.16 9.55
N GLN A 120 -2.38 -15.10 8.83
CA GLN A 120 -1.27 -15.88 9.35
C GLN A 120 0.00 -15.04 9.53
N VAL A 121 0.26 -14.09 8.62
CA VAL A 121 1.37 -13.13 8.74
C VAL A 121 1.23 -12.31 10.02
N HIS A 122 0.01 -11.87 10.34
CA HIS A 122 -0.28 -11.17 11.58
C HIS A 122 -0.01 -12.03 12.83
N ARG A 123 -0.37 -13.32 12.80
CA ARG A 123 -0.08 -14.25 13.91
C ARG A 123 1.43 -14.42 14.13
N TRP A 124 2.20 -14.58 13.05
CA TRP A 124 3.67 -14.65 13.13
C TRP A 124 4.28 -13.35 13.65
N ALA A 125 3.75 -12.19 13.24
CA ALA A 125 4.17 -10.89 13.75
C ALA A 125 3.91 -10.71 15.25
N GLN A 126 2.88 -11.34 15.81
CA GLN A 126 2.60 -11.39 17.24
C GLN A 126 3.48 -12.40 18.01
N GLY A 127 4.42 -13.07 17.34
CA GLY A 127 5.31 -14.05 17.95
C GLY A 127 4.71 -15.46 18.11
N SER A 128 3.50 -15.70 17.61
CA SER A 128 2.91 -17.04 17.58
C SER A 128 3.51 -17.87 16.44
N ASP A 129 3.82 -19.15 16.69
CA ASP A 129 4.26 -20.08 15.64
C ASP A 129 5.49 -19.60 14.82
N ALA A 130 6.42 -18.84 15.44
CA ALA A 130 7.52 -18.16 14.74
C ALA A 130 8.46 -19.08 13.91
N HIS A 131 8.47 -20.39 14.20
CA HIS A 131 9.25 -21.39 13.44
C HIS A 131 8.52 -21.95 12.22
N GLU A 132 7.20 -21.84 12.14
CA GLU A 132 6.42 -22.27 10.98
C GLU A 132 6.90 -21.63 9.66
N PRO A 133 7.06 -20.29 9.55
CA PRO A 133 7.53 -19.67 8.30
C PRO A 133 8.96 -20.09 7.95
N VAL A 134 9.83 -20.30 8.93
CA VAL A 134 11.18 -20.84 8.70
C VAL A 134 11.12 -22.23 8.07
N ARG A 135 10.27 -23.11 8.60
CA ARG A 135 10.09 -24.47 8.06
C ARG A 135 9.55 -24.44 6.64
N ILE A 136 8.57 -23.57 6.37
CA ILE A 136 8.02 -23.36 5.02
C ILE A 136 9.16 -22.95 4.06
N LEU A 137 9.91 -21.90 4.40
CA LEU A 137 10.99 -21.39 3.56
C LEU A 137 12.15 -22.37 3.37
N ARG A 138 12.35 -23.31 4.29
CA ARG A 138 13.40 -24.34 4.17
C ARG A 138 13.00 -25.49 3.25
N THR A 139 11.71 -25.81 3.16
CA THR A 139 11.23 -27.05 2.54
C THR A 139 10.45 -26.84 1.25
N HIS A 140 9.88 -25.64 1.06
CA HIS A 140 9.04 -25.36 -0.08
C HIS A 140 9.89 -25.12 -1.36
N PRO A 141 9.61 -25.78 -2.49
CA PRO A 141 10.45 -25.71 -3.69
C PRO A 141 10.48 -24.32 -4.35
N LYS A 142 9.47 -23.48 -4.11
CA LYS A 142 9.41 -22.09 -4.59
C LYS A 142 10.02 -21.08 -3.61
N ALA A 143 10.58 -21.52 -2.48
CA ALA A 143 11.18 -20.61 -1.52
C ALA A 143 12.44 -19.97 -2.12
N ALA A 144 12.56 -18.66 -1.97
CA ALA A 144 13.73 -17.94 -2.40
C ALA A 144 14.98 -18.38 -1.64
N SER A 145 16.07 -18.60 -2.38
CA SER A 145 17.32 -19.09 -1.81
C SER A 145 17.79 -18.21 -0.65
N GLY A 146 18.25 -18.84 0.41
CA GLY A 146 18.74 -18.17 1.62
C GLY A 146 17.67 -17.52 2.51
N HIS A 147 16.40 -17.42 2.11
CA HIS A 147 15.38 -16.73 2.90
C HIS A 147 15.08 -17.42 4.24
N ALA A 148 15.19 -18.75 4.30
CA ALA A 148 15.08 -19.48 5.57
C ALA A 148 16.16 -19.04 6.58
N GLY A 149 17.43 -19.01 6.16
CA GLY A 149 18.55 -18.60 7.01
C GLY A 149 18.52 -17.11 7.34
N LEU A 150 18.07 -16.27 6.40
CA LEU A 150 17.83 -14.84 6.60
C LEU A 150 16.76 -14.60 7.68
N LEU A 151 15.62 -15.31 7.60
CA LEU A 151 14.57 -15.22 8.61
C LEU A 151 15.05 -15.72 9.97
N GLU A 152 15.77 -16.85 10.02
CA GLU A 152 16.36 -17.35 11.27
C GLU A 152 17.31 -16.33 11.90
N SER A 153 18.21 -15.75 11.10
CA SER A 153 19.14 -14.72 11.56
C SER A 153 18.40 -13.51 12.16
N ALA A 154 17.31 -13.06 11.54
CA ALA A 154 16.47 -11.99 12.06
C ALA A 154 15.75 -12.39 13.37
N LEU A 155 15.25 -13.63 13.46
CA LEU A 155 14.59 -14.18 14.66
C LEU A 155 15.55 -14.49 15.81
N THR A 156 16.85 -14.62 15.55
CA THR A 156 17.90 -14.81 16.56
C THR A 156 18.80 -13.58 16.72
N ALA A 157 18.44 -12.43 16.16
CA ALA A 157 19.14 -11.17 16.37
C ALA A 157 19.16 -10.78 17.86
N HIS A 158 19.96 -9.76 18.20
CA HIS A 158 20.06 -9.26 19.59
C HIS A 158 18.65 -9.07 20.21
N PRO A 159 18.38 -9.58 21.43
CA PRO A 159 17.02 -9.68 21.97
C PRO A 159 16.22 -8.38 21.89
N GLU A 160 16.82 -7.26 22.28
CA GLU A 160 16.21 -5.94 22.17
C GLU A 160 15.83 -5.57 20.73
N ARG A 161 16.76 -5.72 19.78
CA ARG A 161 16.54 -5.37 18.37
C ARG A 161 15.40 -6.19 17.78
N ARG A 162 15.42 -7.50 18.02
CA ARG A 162 14.36 -8.41 17.56
C ARG A 162 13.00 -8.01 18.13
N ARG A 163 12.93 -7.76 19.44
CA ARG A 163 11.69 -7.41 20.12
C ARG A 163 11.11 -6.11 19.56
N THR A 164 11.91 -5.05 19.45
CA THR A 164 11.45 -3.78 18.88
C THR A 164 11.06 -3.90 17.40
N ALA A 165 11.76 -4.71 16.62
CA ALA A 165 11.38 -5.00 15.23
C ALA A 165 10.03 -5.73 15.13
N GLN A 166 9.80 -6.74 15.98
CA GLN A 166 8.52 -7.45 16.08
C GLN A 166 7.40 -6.51 16.54
N GLU A 167 7.64 -5.66 17.54
CA GLU A 167 6.68 -4.64 18.01
C GLU A 167 6.31 -3.67 16.88
N LEU A 168 7.27 -3.25 16.04
CA LEU A 168 7.01 -2.40 14.89
C LEU A 168 6.11 -3.10 13.87
N THR A 169 6.41 -4.35 13.51
CA THR A 169 5.59 -5.11 12.56
C THR A 169 4.20 -5.43 13.11
N ALA A 170 4.09 -5.80 14.39
CA ALA A 170 2.81 -6.03 15.05
C ALA A 170 1.97 -4.75 15.07
N ARG A 171 2.59 -3.58 15.29
CA ARG A 171 1.91 -2.28 15.24
C ARG A 171 1.39 -1.95 13.85
N ALA A 172 2.18 -2.17 12.79
CA ALA A 172 1.73 -1.97 11.41
C ALA A 172 0.51 -2.83 11.06
N LEU A 173 0.37 -3.99 11.70
CA LEU A 173 -0.71 -4.95 11.42
C LEU A 173 -1.82 -4.95 12.47
N THR A 174 -1.78 -4.06 13.47
CA THR A 174 -2.67 -4.08 14.65
C THR A 174 -4.16 -4.02 14.29
N SER A 175 -4.48 -3.34 13.19
CA SER A 175 -5.86 -3.15 12.70
C SER A 175 -6.51 -4.45 12.21
N LEU A 176 -5.73 -5.51 11.95
CA LEU A 176 -6.25 -6.85 11.64
C LEU A 176 -6.95 -7.53 12.83
N SER A 177 -6.85 -6.96 14.03
CA SER A 177 -7.71 -7.33 15.16
C SER A 177 -9.19 -7.00 14.91
N LEU A 178 -9.48 -6.02 14.05
CA LEU A 178 -10.83 -5.65 13.64
C LEU A 178 -11.33 -6.57 12.54
N ILE A 179 -12.52 -7.15 12.74
CA ILE A 179 -13.08 -8.17 11.84
C ILE A 179 -13.25 -7.65 10.41
N HIS A 180 -13.74 -6.42 10.26
CA HIS A 180 -14.00 -5.80 8.96
C HIS A 180 -12.71 -5.59 8.16
N ILE A 181 -11.64 -5.10 8.79
CA ILE A 181 -10.31 -4.94 8.15
C ILE A 181 -9.70 -6.30 7.79
N ARG A 182 -9.83 -7.29 8.66
CA ARG A 182 -9.39 -8.66 8.35
C ARG A 182 -10.14 -9.24 7.15
N ASN A 183 -11.44 -8.97 7.03
CA ASN A 183 -12.24 -9.40 5.88
C ASN A 183 -11.83 -8.65 4.59
N ALA A 184 -11.47 -7.37 4.69
CA ALA A 184 -10.90 -6.60 3.58
C ALA A 184 -9.60 -7.23 3.04
N CYS A 185 -8.87 -7.98 3.87
CA CYS A 185 -7.66 -8.71 3.48
C CYS A 185 -7.90 -10.11 2.87
N THR A 186 -9.16 -10.53 2.72
CA THR A 186 -9.53 -11.87 2.22
C THR A 186 -10.14 -11.79 0.83
N ALA A 187 -9.30 -11.40 -0.15
CA ALA A 187 -9.68 -11.35 -1.55
C ALA A 187 -10.15 -12.72 -2.05
N ASN A 188 -11.21 -12.72 -2.85
CA ASN A 188 -11.60 -13.87 -3.65
C ASN A 188 -11.11 -13.69 -5.10
N ARG A 189 -11.34 -14.71 -5.95
CA ARG A 189 -10.93 -14.67 -7.36
C ARG A 189 -11.53 -13.49 -8.14
N ALA A 190 -12.77 -13.11 -7.87
CA ALA A 190 -13.41 -11.99 -8.54
C ALA A 190 -12.77 -10.66 -8.13
N ASP A 191 -12.36 -10.50 -6.87
CA ASP A 191 -11.63 -9.31 -6.41
C ASP A 191 -10.27 -9.17 -7.15
N SER A 192 -9.49 -10.25 -7.24
CA SER A 192 -8.20 -10.24 -7.95
C SER A 192 -8.37 -9.96 -9.45
N VAL A 193 -9.38 -10.56 -10.09
CA VAL A 193 -9.69 -10.29 -11.51
C VAL A 193 -10.10 -8.83 -11.72
N ALA A 194 -10.95 -8.29 -10.84
CA ALA A 194 -11.38 -6.90 -10.93
C ALA A 194 -10.21 -5.93 -10.79
N LEU A 195 -9.30 -6.17 -9.83
CA LEU A 195 -8.11 -5.34 -9.65
C LEU A 195 -7.14 -5.45 -10.84
N ALA A 196 -6.95 -6.65 -11.40
CA ALA A 196 -6.13 -6.85 -12.59
C ALA A 196 -6.71 -6.19 -13.85
N ALA A 197 -8.03 -6.04 -13.92
CA ALA A 197 -8.72 -5.35 -15.00
C ALA A 197 -8.63 -3.81 -14.93
N LEU A 198 -8.12 -3.25 -13.83
CA LEU A 198 -8.10 -1.80 -13.58
C LEU A 198 -7.46 -1.00 -14.74
N LEU A 199 -6.26 -1.38 -15.18
CA LEU A 199 -5.56 -0.69 -16.26
C LEU A 199 -6.13 -1.02 -17.66
N PRO A 200 -6.30 -2.29 -18.06
CA PRO A 200 -6.77 -2.62 -19.41
C PRO A 200 -8.20 -2.16 -19.69
N GLU A 201 -9.05 -2.05 -18.67
CA GLU A 201 -10.43 -1.58 -18.79
C GLU A 201 -10.62 -0.12 -18.38
N GLN A 202 -9.53 0.65 -18.21
CA GLN A 202 -9.58 2.09 -17.85
C GLN A 202 -10.41 2.36 -16.57
N GLY A 203 -10.35 1.42 -15.64
CA GLY A 203 -11.07 1.44 -14.38
C GLY A 203 -10.57 2.51 -13.41
N THR A 204 -11.33 2.70 -12.35
CA THR A 204 -10.98 3.62 -11.25
C THR A 204 -10.96 2.88 -9.92
N LEU A 205 -9.86 2.98 -9.20
CA LEU A 205 -9.73 2.48 -7.84
C LEU A 205 -9.75 3.65 -6.86
N TYR A 206 -10.75 3.67 -5.99
CA TYR A 206 -10.78 4.55 -4.82
C TYR A 206 -10.19 3.80 -3.61
N VAL A 207 -9.21 4.40 -2.96
CA VAL A 207 -8.62 3.96 -1.70
C VAL A 207 -9.01 4.98 -0.65
N VAL A 208 -9.93 4.60 0.23
CA VAL A 208 -10.55 5.52 1.20
C VAL A 208 -10.13 5.13 2.60
N GLY A 209 -9.70 6.12 3.39
CA GLY A 209 -9.20 5.88 4.74
C GLY A 209 -9.40 7.05 5.67
N GLU A 210 -9.38 6.76 6.97
CA GLU A 210 -9.41 7.81 7.99
C GLU A 210 -8.11 8.63 7.92
N PRO A 211 -8.18 9.97 8.08
CA PRO A 211 -6.98 10.78 8.15
C PRO A 211 -6.31 10.63 9.52
N ILE A 212 -5.08 10.13 9.55
CA ILE A 212 -4.29 9.89 10.78
C ILE A 212 -3.01 10.71 10.73
N GLU A 213 -2.84 11.61 11.71
CA GLU A 213 -1.64 12.45 11.81
C GLU A 213 -0.44 11.70 12.41
N ASP A 214 -0.66 10.94 13.51
CA ASP A 214 0.39 10.14 14.16
C ASP A 214 0.13 8.61 14.07
N PRO A 215 0.37 7.99 12.90
CA PRO A 215 0.18 6.56 12.70
C PRO A 215 1.20 5.72 13.47
N ARG A 216 2.25 6.31 14.06
CA ARG A 216 3.27 5.56 14.81
C ARG A 216 2.72 4.97 16.09
N THR A 217 1.56 5.40 16.59
CA THR A 217 0.89 4.80 17.74
C THR A 217 -0.30 3.96 17.30
N HIS A 218 -1.20 4.55 16.50
CA HIS A 218 -2.42 3.91 16.02
C HIS A 218 -2.55 4.10 14.50
N PRO A 219 -1.93 3.23 13.70
CA PRO A 219 -1.91 3.41 12.24
C PRO A 219 -3.24 3.09 11.56
N GLY A 220 -4.22 2.52 12.27
CA GLY A 220 -5.49 2.10 11.66
C GLY A 220 -5.27 1.19 10.45
N ALA A 221 -6.01 1.43 9.37
CA ALA A 221 -5.83 0.71 8.10
C ALA A 221 -4.72 1.28 7.21
N MET A 222 -4.06 2.40 7.58
CA MET A 222 -3.11 3.13 6.73
C MET A 222 -2.00 2.23 6.12
N PRO A 223 -1.38 1.28 6.84
CA PRO A 223 -0.45 0.30 6.28
C PRO A 223 -1.00 -0.45 5.06
N LEU A 224 -2.26 -0.89 5.12
CA LEU A 224 -2.90 -1.60 4.03
C LEU A 224 -3.21 -0.66 2.85
N LEU A 225 -3.64 0.56 3.13
CA LEU A 225 -3.91 1.58 2.11
C LEU A 225 -2.63 1.94 1.37
N THR A 226 -1.55 2.25 2.10
CA THR A 226 -0.22 2.52 1.54
C THR A 226 0.25 1.34 0.70
N ALA A 227 0.15 0.12 1.22
CA ALA A 227 0.61 -1.07 0.51
C ALA A 227 -0.17 -1.35 -0.78
N LEU A 228 -1.49 -1.15 -0.80
CA LEU A 228 -2.29 -1.32 -2.02
C LEU A 228 -1.94 -0.25 -3.06
N VAL A 229 -1.86 1.02 -2.65
CA VAL A 229 -1.48 2.13 -3.52
C VAL A 229 -0.10 1.86 -4.14
N THR A 230 0.89 1.46 -3.34
CA THR A 230 2.21 1.07 -3.84
C THR A 230 2.14 -0.08 -4.85
N ALA A 231 1.33 -1.12 -4.60
CA ALA A 231 1.18 -2.22 -5.54
C ALA A 231 0.65 -1.76 -6.90
N VAL A 232 -0.38 -0.91 -6.89
CA VAL A 232 -1.01 -0.43 -8.12
C VAL A 232 -0.05 0.48 -8.89
N THR A 233 0.66 1.38 -8.19
CA THR A 233 1.66 2.24 -8.85
C THR A 233 2.85 1.44 -9.38
N ASP A 234 3.34 0.45 -8.63
CA ASP A 234 4.42 -0.43 -9.08
C ASP A 234 3.98 -1.22 -10.31
N HIS A 235 2.76 -1.79 -10.28
CA HIS A 235 2.20 -2.51 -11.42
C HIS A 235 2.10 -1.63 -12.66
N ALA A 236 1.60 -0.39 -12.51
CA ALA A 236 1.48 0.55 -13.61
C ALA A 236 2.84 0.97 -14.19
N ARG A 237 3.86 1.19 -13.35
CA ARG A 237 5.25 1.43 -13.81
C ARG A 237 5.83 0.23 -14.55
N HIS A 238 5.61 -0.99 -14.06
CA HIS A 238 6.03 -2.20 -14.76
C HIS A 238 5.33 -2.37 -16.10
N GLN A 239 4.06 -2.01 -16.22
CA GLN A 239 3.38 -1.98 -17.51
C GLN A 239 3.95 -0.90 -18.43
N ALA A 240 4.15 0.32 -17.95
CA ALA A 240 4.72 1.43 -18.72
C ALA A 240 6.07 1.06 -19.35
N THR A 241 7.00 0.46 -18.58
CA THR A 241 8.31 0.02 -19.09
C THR A 241 8.25 -1.03 -20.21
N ARG A 242 7.12 -1.72 -20.35
CA ARG A 242 6.87 -2.74 -21.39
C ARG A 242 6.03 -2.21 -22.55
N SER A 243 5.48 -1.00 -22.42
CA SER A 243 4.69 -0.33 -23.45
C SER A 243 5.58 0.35 -24.49
N PRO A 244 5.03 0.67 -25.68
CA PRO A 244 5.68 1.57 -26.62
C PRO A 244 6.12 2.87 -25.93
N ASP A 245 7.29 3.37 -26.29
CA ASP A 245 7.91 4.58 -25.71
C ASP A 245 8.14 4.54 -24.19
N ALA A 246 8.10 3.36 -23.57
CA ALA A 246 8.21 3.16 -22.12
C ALA A 246 7.19 3.98 -21.31
N ARG A 247 6.01 4.21 -21.89
CA ARG A 247 4.95 5.07 -21.34
C ARG A 247 3.60 4.36 -21.34
N LEU A 248 2.84 4.52 -20.26
CA LEU A 248 1.46 4.04 -20.19
C LEU A 248 0.53 4.92 -21.04
N ASP A 249 -0.20 4.29 -21.95
CA ASP A 249 -1.19 4.95 -22.81
C ASP A 249 -2.38 3.99 -23.07
N PRO A 250 -3.61 4.32 -22.62
CA PRO A 250 -4.01 5.52 -21.87
C PRO A 250 -3.33 5.66 -20.50
N PRO A 251 -3.15 6.88 -19.96
CA PRO A 251 -2.45 7.10 -18.70
C PRO A 251 -3.27 6.61 -17.49
N LEU A 252 -2.58 6.35 -16.38
CA LEU A 252 -3.18 6.17 -15.05
C LEU A 252 -3.02 7.47 -14.26
N SER A 253 -4.11 8.21 -14.09
CA SER A 253 -4.12 9.44 -13.28
C SER A 253 -4.08 9.11 -11.79
N LEU A 254 -3.09 9.65 -11.07
CA LEU A 254 -2.96 9.51 -9.62
C LEU A 254 -3.50 10.77 -8.93
N VAL A 255 -4.69 10.68 -8.33
CA VAL A 255 -5.30 11.75 -7.54
C VAL A 255 -5.15 11.40 -6.07
N LEU A 256 -4.14 11.97 -5.43
CA LEU A 256 -3.70 11.58 -4.09
C LEU A 256 -4.11 12.65 -3.08
N ASP A 257 -5.38 12.62 -2.67
CA ASP A 257 -5.94 13.54 -1.67
C ASP A 257 -5.62 13.13 -0.23
N ASP A 258 -5.21 14.12 0.58
CA ASP A 258 -4.75 13.97 1.96
C ASP A 258 -3.71 12.84 2.14
N ILE A 259 -2.85 12.65 1.12
CA ILE A 259 -2.02 11.45 0.97
C ILE A 259 -1.10 11.19 2.18
N ALA A 260 -0.62 12.25 2.83
CA ALA A 260 0.27 12.15 3.99
C ALA A 260 -0.44 11.66 5.27
N ALA A 261 -1.76 11.85 5.35
CA ALA A 261 -2.62 11.39 6.46
C ALA A 261 -3.44 10.14 6.12
N VAL A 262 -3.53 9.71 4.85
CA VAL A 262 -4.32 8.54 4.46
C VAL A 262 -3.46 7.34 4.06
N ALA A 263 -2.44 7.56 3.22
CA ALA A 263 -1.61 6.49 2.67
C ALA A 263 -0.24 7.03 2.24
N PRO A 264 0.67 7.35 3.19
CA PRO A 264 1.96 7.98 2.87
C PRO A 264 2.79 7.04 2.01
N LEU A 265 2.83 7.34 0.70
CA LEU A 265 3.45 6.53 -0.33
C LEU A 265 4.97 6.75 -0.38
N PRO A 266 5.81 5.73 -0.13
CA PRO A 266 7.27 5.91 -0.14
C PRO A 266 7.81 6.46 -1.47
N GLY A 267 7.30 5.98 -2.60
CA GLY A 267 7.70 6.39 -3.95
C GLY A 267 7.05 7.68 -4.47
N LEU A 268 6.40 8.49 -3.62
CA LEU A 268 5.77 9.74 -4.05
C LEU A 268 6.75 10.73 -4.73
N PRO A 269 7.98 10.96 -4.22
CA PRO A 269 8.92 11.87 -4.88
C PRO A 269 9.21 11.49 -6.34
N ASP A 270 9.42 10.19 -6.58
CA ASP A 270 9.70 9.66 -7.92
C ASP A 270 8.47 9.70 -8.83
N LEU A 271 7.26 9.63 -8.26
CA LEU A 271 6.01 9.79 -9.02
C LEU A 271 5.79 11.24 -9.44
N LEU A 272 6.10 12.19 -8.56
CA LEU A 272 6.02 13.61 -8.89
C LEU A 272 7.07 14.03 -9.93
N THR A 273 8.24 13.37 -9.94
CA THR A 273 9.34 13.70 -10.85
C THR A 273 9.19 13.00 -12.20
N ASP A 274 9.12 11.67 -12.20
CA ASP A 274 9.17 10.85 -13.41
C ASP A 274 7.80 10.26 -13.81
N GLY A 275 6.79 10.35 -12.94
CA GLY A 275 5.47 9.80 -13.22
C GLY A 275 4.84 10.31 -14.53
N PRO A 276 4.83 11.63 -14.80
CA PRO A 276 4.23 12.17 -16.03
C PRO A 276 4.83 11.60 -17.33
N SER A 277 6.16 11.40 -17.38
CA SER A 277 6.82 10.84 -18.57
C SER A 277 6.49 9.36 -18.77
N GLN A 278 6.13 8.65 -17.71
CA GLN A 278 5.73 7.24 -17.73
C GLN A 278 4.22 7.03 -17.89
N GLY A 279 3.42 8.11 -18.06
CA GLY A 279 1.96 8.01 -18.16
C GLY A 279 1.26 7.86 -16.81
N LEU A 280 1.89 8.36 -15.75
CA LEU A 280 1.40 8.39 -14.37
C LEU A 280 1.31 9.84 -13.84
N PRO A 281 0.50 10.72 -14.48
CA PRO A 281 0.35 12.09 -14.02
C PRO A 281 -0.16 12.09 -12.57
N THR A 282 0.59 12.74 -11.68
CA THR A 282 0.39 12.65 -10.23
C THR A 282 0.02 14.00 -9.65
N LEU A 283 -1.16 14.07 -9.05
CA LEU A 283 -1.62 15.19 -8.24
C LEU A 283 -1.59 14.79 -6.76
N ALA A 284 -0.64 15.35 -6.01
CA ALA A 284 -0.57 15.16 -4.56
C ALA A 284 -1.12 16.38 -3.82
N LEU A 285 -2.14 16.15 -2.97
CA LEU A 285 -2.79 17.18 -2.16
C LEU A 285 -2.55 16.90 -0.68
N MET A 286 -2.07 17.91 0.04
CA MET A 286 -1.69 17.79 1.46
C MET A 286 -2.13 19.02 2.24
N ARG A 287 -2.22 18.89 3.56
CA ARG A 287 -2.68 19.98 4.43
C ARG A 287 -1.66 21.09 4.57
N SER A 288 -0.37 20.72 4.66
CA SER A 288 0.72 21.68 4.83
C SER A 288 2.07 21.12 4.39
N PRO A 289 3.07 21.98 4.13
CA PRO A 289 4.45 21.56 3.89
C PRO A 289 5.07 20.79 5.06
N ALA A 290 4.70 21.14 6.31
CA ALA A 290 5.19 20.44 7.50
C ALA A 290 4.76 18.97 7.52
N GLN A 291 3.53 18.68 7.08
CA GLN A 291 3.02 17.32 6.93
C GLN A 291 3.81 16.53 5.88
N ALA A 292 4.16 17.17 4.75
CA ALA A 292 4.99 16.58 3.72
C ALA A 292 6.39 16.26 4.25
N GLN A 293 7.06 17.21 4.90
CA GLN A 293 8.38 17.04 5.50
C GLN A 293 8.41 15.90 6.54
N ALA A 294 7.33 15.75 7.31
CA ALA A 294 7.21 14.69 8.30
C ALA A 294 7.09 13.28 7.69
N ARG A 295 6.74 13.15 6.40
CA ARG A 295 6.64 11.86 5.69
C ARG A 295 7.80 11.62 4.73
N TRP A 296 8.22 12.65 4.02
CA TRP A 296 9.30 12.62 3.03
C TRP A 296 10.42 13.58 3.47
N PRO A 297 11.57 13.05 3.93
CA PRO A 297 12.67 13.87 4.42
C PRO A 297 13.29 14.78 3.34
N SER A 298 13.28 14.31 2.09
CA SER A 298 13.70 15.09 0.93
C SER A 298 12.56 16.01 0.48
N PRO A 299 12.85 17.27 0.09
CA PRO A 299 11.85 18.18 -0.46
C PRO A 299 11.11 17.52 -1.64
N LEU A 300 9.79 17.60 -1.63
CA LEU A 300 9.00 17.16 -2.77
C LEU A 300 9.16 18.15 -3.93
N PRO A 301 9.17 17.68 -5.19
CA PRO A 301 9.13 18.58 -6.35
C PRO A 301 7.92 19.51 -6.25
N THR A 302 8.16 20.80 -6.42
CA THR A 302 7.06 21.74 -6.66
C THR A 302 6.61 21.63 -8.12
N PRO A 303 5.29 21.68 -8.40
CA PRO A 303 4.78 21.72 -9.76
C PRO A 303 5.28 22.95 -10.53
#